data_AF-A0A0G2HGK7-F1
#
_entry.id   AF-A0A0G2HGK7-F1
#
_cell.length_a   1.000
_cell.length_b   1.000
_cell.length_c   1.000
_cell.angle_alpha   90.00
_cell.angle_beta   90.00
_cell.angle_gamma   90.00
#
_symmetry.space_group_name_H-M   'P 1'
#
loop_
_entity.id
_entity.type
_entity.pdbx_description
1 polymer ?
#
loop_
_entity_poly.entity_id
_entity_poly.type
_entity_poly.pdbx_seq_one_letter_code
_entity_poly.pdbx_strand_id
1 'polypeptide(L)'
;MMAVGLGREDAESYLAKLTKGKVVVACVNSPSSATVSGDQAAMAELEQLLAEEKVFARALNVRVAYHSHHMNAVAGEYRAALPTTLGTKRRFTDGVLYASPATGGRIADASAMGREHWIRNLLQPVEFLGALRNICLDPSTGGKQVDMLVEVGPHGTLAG
;
A
#
# COMPACT_ATOMS: atom_id res chain seq x y z
N MET A 1 -4.88 11.34 -5.65
CA MET A 1 -3.98 10.74 -4.63
C MET A 1 -2.93 11.77 -4.24
N MET A 2 -2.40 11.69 -3.02
CA MET A 2 -1.41 12.64 -2.50
C MET A 2 -0.43 11.91 -1.59
N ALA A 3 0.85 12.19 -1.73
CA ALA A 3 1.85 11.80 -0.75
C ALA A 3 1.80 12.79 0.42
N VAL A 4 1.82 12.29 1.65
CA VAL A 4 1.82 13.10 2.88
C VAL A 4 2.99 12.71 3.77
N GLY A 5 3.60 13.69 4.40
CA GLY A 5 4.71 13.54 5.35
C GLY A 5 4.21 13.15 6.74
N LEU A 6 3.32 12.17 6.81
CA LEU A 6 2.71 11.66 8.03
C LEU A 6 2.78 10.13 8.04
N GLY A 7 2.92 9.56 9.24
CA GLY A 7 2.67 8.14 9.46
C GLY A 7 1.19 7.81 9.31
N ARG A 8 0.86 6.51 9.30
CA ARG A 8 -0.52 6.02 9.14
C ARG A 8 -1.47 6.63 10.16
N GLU A 9 -1.14 6.54 11.45
CA GLU A 9 -2.02 6.94 12.56
C GLU A 9 -2.28 8.46 12.54
N ASP A 10 -1.23 9.25 12.31
CA ASP A 10 -1.35 10.70 12.17
C ASP A 10 -2.20 11.05 10.95
N ALA A 11 -1.93 10.44 9.80
CA ALA A 11 -2.71 10.65 8.58
C ALA A 11 -4.20 10.34 8.84
N GLU A 12 -4.53 9.17 9.40
CA GLU A 12 -5.90 8.77 9.75
C GLU A 12 -6.58 9.80 10.69
N SER A 13 -5.83 10.41 11.61
CA SER A 13 -6.33 11.48 12.49
C SER A 13 -6.73 12.75 11.74
N TYR A 14 -6.02 13.13 10.66
CA TYR A 14 -6.46 14.22 9.77
C TYR A 14 -7.65 13.79 8.92
N LEU A 15 -7.66 12.56 8.41
CA LEU A 15 -8.75 12.06 7.57
C LEU A 15 -10.09 12.05 8.32
N ALA A 16 -10.07 11.78 9.62
CA ALA A 16 -11.25 11.82 10.48
C ALA A 16 -11.87 13.22 10.64
N LYS A 17 -11.11 14.29 10.34
CA LYS A 17 -11.60 15.68 10.38
C LYS A 17 -12.33 16.11 9.11
N LEU A 18 -12.23 15.32 8.02
CA LEU A 18 -12.77 15.69 6.71
C LEU A 18 -14.29 15.60 6.70
N THR A 19 -14.91 16.57 6.02
CA THR A 19 -16.37 16.69 5.94
C THR A 19 -16.90 16.63 4.52
N LYS A 20 -16.03 16.82 3.51
CA LYS A 20 -16.41 16.92 2.09
C LYS A 20 -16.24 15.63 1.30
N GLY A 21 -16.38 14.48 1.97
CA GLY A 21 -16.28 13.15 1.36
C GLY A 21 -15.30 12.26 2.13
N LYS A 22 -14.78 11.24 1.43
CA LYS A 22 -13.95 10.19 2.03
C LYS A 22 -12.58 10.12 1.37
N VAL A 23 -11.56 10.12 2.22
CA VAL A 23 -10.17 9.80 1.88
C VAL A 23 -9.73 8.66 2.80
N VAL A 24 -8.86 7.78 2.30
CA VAL A 24 -8.25 6.69 3.05
C VAL A 24 -6.74 6.69 2.86
N VAL A 25 -6.02 6.07 3.79
CA VAL A 25 -4.62 5.69 3.56
C VAL A 25 -4.60 4.59 2.50
N ALA A 26 -3.94 4.87 1.39
CA ALA A 26 -3.78 3.97 0.25
C ALA A 26 -2.43 3.23 0.27
N CYS A 27 -1.40 3.82 0.89
CA CYS A 27 -0.10 3.18 1.07
C CYS A 27 0.57 3.67 2.35
N VAL A 28 1.18 2.75 3.09
CA VAL A 28 2.06 3.00 4.23
C VAL A 28 3.50 2.80 3.74
N ASN A 29 4.14 3.90 3.32
CA ASN A 29 5.48 3.87 2.71
C ASN A 29 6.57 3.79 3.79
N SER A 30 6.45 4.58 4.85
CA SER A 30 7.42 4.64 5.94
C SER A 30 6.72 5.05 7.25
N PRO A 31 7.43 5.04 8.40
CA PRO A 31 6.85 5.48 9.68
C PRO A 31 6.33 6.93 9.65
N SER A 32 6.84 7.75 8.74
CA SER A 32 6.50 9.18 8.60
C SER A 32 6.06 9.55 7.18
N SER A 33 5.72 8.57 6.34
CA SER A 33 5.24 8.81 4.98
C SER A 33 4.12 7.86 4.60
N ALA A 34 3.02 8.43 4.14
CA ALA A 34 1.88 7.71 3.63
C ALA A 34 1.43 8.30 2.29
N THR A 35 0.68 7.51 1.53
CA THR A 35 -0.09 8.00 0.38
C THR A 35 -1.56 7.90 0.70
N VAL A 36 -2.31 8.97 0.47
CA VAL A 36 -3.75 9.03 0.67
C VAL A 36 -4.51 9.10 -0.66
N SER A 37 -5.73 8.59 -0.67
CA SER A 37 -6.55 8.40 -1.87
C SER A 37 -8.04 8.47 -1.56
N GLY A 38 -8.81 9.09 -2.45
CA GLY A 38 -10.26 9.22 -2.29
C GLY A 38 -10.85 10.37 -3.09
N ASP A 39 -11.95 10.92 -2.57
CA ASP A 39 -12.77 11.93 -3.24
C ASP A 39 -12.00 13.24 -3.47
N GLN A 40 -12.16 13.84 -4.65
CA GLN A 40 -11.45 15.07 -5.00
C GLN A 40 -11.75 16.24 -4.05
N ALA A 41 -13.01 16.39 -3.60
CA ALA A 41 -13.40 17.45 -2.69
C ALA A 41 -12.77 17.28 -1.29
N ALA A 42 -12.74 16.06 -0.76
CA ALA A 42 -12.09 15.74 0.51
C ALA A 42 -10.55 15.83 0.41
N MET A 43 -9.96 15.51 -0.75
CA MET A 43 -8.53 15.72 -1.00
C MET A 43 -8.14 17.19 -0.96
N ALA A 44 -8.97 18.09 -1.53
CA ALA A 44 -8.74 19.53 -1.48
C ALA A 44 -8.89 20.11 -0.06
N GLU A 45 -9.86 19.62 0.72
CA GLU A 45 -10.00 19.94 2.14
C GLU A 45 -8.78 19.50 2.94
N LEU A 46 -8.30 18.27 2.72
CA LEU A 46 -7.11 17.75 3.38
C LEU A 46 -5.86 18.57 3.04
N GLU A 47 -5.67 18.95 1.78
CA GLU A 47 -4.53 19.77 1.36
C GLU A 47 -4.48 21.11 2.10
N GLN A 48 -5.64 21.75 2.32
CA GLN A 48 -5.73 22.99 3.10
C GLN A 48 -5.34 22.77 4.57
N LEU A 49 -5.90 21.75 5.21
CA LEU A 49 -5.59 21.40 6.61
C LEU A 49 -4.10 21.14 6.81
N LEU A 50 -3.48 20.36 5.92
CA LEU A 50 -2.06 20.05 6.00
C LEU A 50 -1.19 21.28 5.74
N ALA A 51 -1.59 22.17 4.82
CA ALA A 51 -0.87 23.40 4.54
C ALA A 51 -0.88 24.38 5.73
N GLU A 52 -2.01 24.51 6.43
CA GLU A 52 -2.14 25.34 7.64
C GLU A 52 -1.18 24.86 8.75
N GLU A 53 -1.05 23.55 8.91
CA GLU A 53 -0.17 22.92 9.90
C GLU A 53 1.27 22.72 9.39
N LYS A 54 1.59 23.20 8.18
CA LYS A 54 2.91 23.08 7.53
C LYS A 54 3.40 21.63 7.38
N VAL A 55 2.46 20.70 7.23
CA VAL A 55 2.74 19.30 6.96
C VAL A 55 2.99 19.11 5.46
N PHE A 56 4.02 18.35 5.10
CA PHE A 56 4.31 18.05 3.70
C PHE A 56 3.14 17.31 3.04
N ALA A 57 2.70 17.83 1.90
CA ALA A 57 1.67 17.23 1.06
C ALA A 57 1.99 17.49 -0.41
N ARG A 58 1.93 16.46 -1.26
CA ARG A 58 2.18 16.57 -2.70
C ARG A 58 1.22 15.71 -3.50
N ALA A 59 0.36 16.36 -4.29
CA ALA A 59 -0.54 15.67 -5.21
C ALA A 59 0.24 14.79 -6.20
N LEU A 60 -0.25 13.58 -6.43
CA LEU A 60 0.33 12.64 -7.40
C LEU A 60 -0.31 12.85 -8.76
N ASN A 61 0.49 12.81 -9.83
CA ASN A 61 0.02 12.92 -11.21
C ASN A 61 -0.62 11.60 -11.69
N VAL A 62 -1.78 11.28 -11.11
CA VAL A 62 -2.59 10.11 -11.45
C VAL A 62 -4.05 10.53 -11.56
N ARG A 63 -4.76 9.93 -12.51
CA ARG A 63 -6.20 10.19 -12.74
C ARG A 63 -7.11 9.27 -11.94
N VAL A 64 -6.54 8.27 -11.28
CA VAL A 64 -7.28 7.22 -10.58
C VAL A 64 -6.92 7.25 -9.10
N ALA A 65 -7.93 7.15 -8.25
CA ALA A 65 -7.78 7.02 -6.81
C ALA A 65 -7.59 5.54 -6.41
N TYR A 66 -6.42 4.99 -6.72
CA TYR A 66 -6.08 3.59 -6.37
C TYR A 66 -6.13 3.34 -4.86
N HIS A 67 -6.38 2.08 -4.47
CA HIS A 67 -6.50 1.63 -3.08
C HIS A 67 -7.47 2.47 -2.24
N SER A 68 -8.53 2.98 -2.89
CA SER A 68 -9.62 3.69 -2.24
C SER A 68 -10.95 2.99 -2.50
N HIS A 69 -12.00 3.50 -1.87
CA HIS A 69 -13.36 3.01 -2.07
C HIS A 69 -13.84 3.09 -3.53
N HIS A 70 -13.20 3.92 -4.39
CA HIS A 70 -13.51 3.95 -5.82
C HIS A 70 -13.16 2.64 -6.55
N MET A 71 -12.21 1.85 -6.05
CA MET A 71 -11.83 0.58 -6.67
C MET A 71 -12.94 -0.48 -6.59
N ASN A 72 -13.92 -0.31 -5.71
CA ASN A 72 -15.08 -1.20 -5.64
C ASN A 72 -15.87 -1.25 -6.96
N ALA A 73 -15.87 -0.17 -7.75
CA ALA A 73 -16.56 -0.10 -9.03
C ALA A 73 -16.06 -1.14 -10.05
N VAL A 74 -14.77 -1.48 -10.00
CA VAL A 74 -14.12 -2.41 -10.95
C VAL A 74 -13.79 -3.76 -10.31
N ALA A 75 -13.93 -3.90 -8.99
CA ALA A 75 -13.52 -5.10 -8.26
C ALA A 75 -14.23 -6.37 -8.73
N GLY A 76 -15.51 -6.28 -9.10
CA GLY A 76 -16.30 -7.41 -9.60
C GLY A 76 -15.79 -7.93 -10.95
N GLU A 77 -15.60 -7.01 -11.91
CA GLU A 77 -15.08 -7.33 -13.24
C GLU A 77 -13.64 -7.86 -13.15
N TYR A 78 -12.80 -7.23 -12.33
CA TYR A 78 -11.44 -7.69 -12.07
C TYR A 78 -11.42 -9.11 -11.49
N ARG A 79 -12.32 -9.42 -10.55
CA ARG A 79 -12.47 -10.77 -9.98
C ARG A 79 -12.91 -11.80 -10.99
N ALA A 80 -13.82 -11.45 -11.89
CA ALA A 80 -14.28 -12.33 -12.96
C ALA A 80 -13.15 -12.62 -13.98
N ALA A 81 -12.29 -11.65 -14.26
CA ALA A 81 -11.16 -11.79 -15.18
C ALA A 81 -10.03 -12.67 -14.63
N LEU A 82 -9.87 -12.76 -13.30
CA LEU A 82 -8.81 -13.57 -12.68
C LEU A 82 -9.17 -15.06 -12.68
N PRO A 83 -8.31 -15.98 -13.14
CA PRO A 83 -8.57 -17.42 -13.13
C PRO A 83 -8.78 -17.97 -11.71
N THR A 84 -9.70 -18.93 -11.54
CA THR A 84 -9.87 -19.65 -10.25
C THR A 84 -8.64 -20.47 -9.89
N THR A 85 -7.85 -20.88 -10.89
CA THR A 85 -6.63 -21.67 -10.73
C THR A 85 -5.40 -20.84 -10.40
N LEU A 86 -5.53 -19.52 -10.28
CA LEU A 86 -4.42 -18.64 -9.93
C LEU A 86 -3.82 -19.05 -8.56
N GLY A 87 -2.50 -19.12 -8.48
CA GLY A 87 -1.76 -19.57 -7.28
C GLY A 87 -1.59 -21.10 -7.16
N THR A 88 -2.54 -21.91 -7.65
CA THR A 88 -2.63 -23.36 -7.35
C THR A 88 -1.40 -24.22 -7.74
N LYS A 89 -0.58 -23.77 -8.69
CA LYS A 89 0.64 -24.49 -9.14
C LYS A 89 1.92 -23.71 -8.93
N ARG A 90 1.86 -22.61 -8.16
CA ARG A 90 3.04 -21.79 -7.87
C ARG A 90 3.71 -22.34 -6.63
N ARG A 91 5.04 -22.39 -6.66
CA ARG A 91 5.87 -22.55 -5.47
C ARG A 91 6.96 -21.49 -5.52
N PHE A 92 7.37 -21.01 -4.37
CA PHE A 92 8.61 -20.25 -4.29
C PHE A 92 9.79 -21.22 -4.50
N THR A 93 10.87 -20.69 -5.05
CA THR A 93 12.15 -21.41 -5.08
C THR A 93 12.65 -21.54 -3.64
N ASP A 94 13.28 -22.67 -3.33
CA ASP A 94 13.85 -22.89 -1.99
C ASP A 94 14.81 -21.76 -1.61
N GLY A 95 14.65 -21.24 -0.40
CA GLY A 95 15.40 -20.11 0.13
C GLY A 95 14.90 -18.71 -0.30
N VAL A 96 13.92 -18.61 -1.21
CA VAL A 96 13.32 -17.32 -1.58
C VAL A 96 12.20 -16.95 -0.60
N LEU A 97 12.36 -15.81 0.05
CA LEU A 97 11.34 -15.19 0.89
C LEU A 97 10.53 -14.18 0.08
N TYR A 98 9.22 -14.19 0.27
CA TYR A 98 8.32 -13.19 -0.29
C TYR A 98 7.50 -12.54 0.84
N ALA A 99 7.56 -11.22 0.94
CA ALA A 99 6.66 -10.43 1.77
C ALA A 99 5.71 -9.63 0.89
N SER A 100 4.43 -9.76 1.16
CA SER A 100 3.38 -9.17 0.34
C SER A 100 2.99 -7.79 0.88
N PRO A 101 3.04 -6.73 0.05
CA PRO A 101 2.49 -5.43 0.43
C PRO A 101 0.96 -5.44 0.58
N ALA A 102 0.25 -6.45 0.09
CA ALA A 102 -1.20 -6.57 0.30
C ALA A 102 -1.56 -7.08 1.71
N THR A 103 -0.57 -7.57 2.46
CA THR A 103 -0.74 -8.15 3.80
C THR A 103 0.23 -7.58 4.83
N GLY A 104 1.30 -6.90 4.38
CA GLY A 104 2.37 -6.39 5.22
C GLY A 104 3.29 -7.47 5.79
N GLY A 105 3.14 -8.73 5.39
CA GLY A 105 3.82 -9.87 6.01
C GLY A 105 4.31 -10.92 5.02
N ARG A 106 5.10 -11.87 5.52
CA ARG A 106 5.64 -12.99 4.72
C ARG A 106 4.51 -13.93 4.28
N ILE A 107 4.60 -14.41 3.06
CA ILE A 107 3.78 -15.51 2.56
C ILE A 107 4.70 -16.71 2.36
N ALA A 108 4.45 -17.79 3.11
CA ALA A 108 5.27 -19.00 3.05
C ALA A 108 4.92 -19.90 1.85
N ASP A 109 3.65 -19.88 1.42
CA ASP A 109 3.16 -20.69 0.32
C ASP A 109 2.61 -19.80 -0.80
N ALA A 110 3.21 -19.90 -1.98
CA ALA A 110 2.79 -19.17 -3.16
C ALA A 110 1.35 -19.50 -3.61
N SER A 111 0.80 -20.63 -3.17
CA SER A 111 -0.62 -20.99 -3.38
C SER A 111 -1.59 -19.99 -2.75
N ALA A 112 -1.16 -19.29 -1.69
CA ALA A 112 -1.95 -18.25 -1.03
C ALA A 112 -2.14 -16.99 -1.90
N MET A 113 -1.36 -16.83 -2.97
CA MET A 113 -1.48 -15.70 -3.93
C MET A 113 -2.51 -15.98 -5.03
N GLY A 114 -3.66 -16.55 -4.64
CA GLY A 114 -4.78 -16.82 -5.52
C GLY A 114 -5.61 -15.58 -5.82
N ARG A 115 -6.72 -15.77 -6.54
CA ARG A 115 -7.64 -14.69 -6.96
C ARG A 115 -7.95 -13.68 -5.85
N GLU A 116 -8.33 -14.16 -4.66
CA GLU A 116 -8.74 -13.30 -3.54
C GLU A 116 -7.60 -12.44 -2.98
N HIS A 117 -6.35 -12.91 -3.09
CA HIS A 117 -5.19 -12.12 -2.73
C HIS A 117 -5.05 -10.87 -3.63
N TRP A 118 -5.28 -11.03 -4.93
CA TRP A 118 -5.21 -9.92 -5.89
C TRP A 118 -6.40 -8.96 -5.75
N ILE A 119 -7.59 -9.46 -5.41
CA ILE A 119 -8.73 -8.59 -5.05
C ILE A 119 -8.42 -7.80 -3.79
N ARG A 120 -7.84 -8.45 -2.77
CA ARG A 120 -7.37 -7.76 -1.58
C ARG A 120 -6.35 -6.68 -1.94
N ASN A 121 -5.35 -7.01 -2.76
CA ASN A 121 -4.33 -6.04 -3.17
C ASN A 121 -4.94 -4.82 -3.86
N LEU A 122 -5.96 -4.98 -4.70
CA LEU A 122 -6.66 -3.87 -5.36
C LEU A 122 -7.42 -2.96 -4.36
N LEU A 123 -8.06 -3.58 -3.35
CA LEU A 123 -9.03 -2.91 -2.48
C LEU A 123 -8.46 -2.41 -1.15
N GLN A 124 -7.34 -2.97 -0.70
CA GLN A 124 -6.73 -2.66 0.59
C GLN A 124 -5.50 -1.76 0.41
N PRO A 125 -5.10 -1.03 1.47
CA PRO A 125 -3.86 -0.28 1.46
C PRO A 125 -2.65 -1.15 1.15
N VAL A 126 -1.65 -0.53 0.53
CA VAL A 126 -0.32 -1.12 0.33
C VAL A 126 0.49 -0.97 1.62
N GLU A 127 0.73 -2.06 2.31
CA GLU A 127 1.50 -2.18 3.54
C GLU A 127 3.01 -2.35 3.24
N PHE A 128 3.59 -1.40 2.50
CA PHE A 128 4.99 -1.48 2.06
C PHE A 128 5.97 -1.51 3.25
N LEU A 129 5.80 -0.62 4.24
CA LEU A 129 6.61 -0.60 5.45
C LEU A 129 6.64 -1.96 6.15
N GLY A 130 5.45 -2.57 6.31
CA GLY A 130 5.32 -3.89 6.92
C GLY A 130 6.05 -4.97 6.10
N ALA A 131 5.83 -5.00 4.79
CA ALA A 131 6.45 -5.97 3.91
C ALA A 131 7.99 -5.84 3.89
N LEU A 132 8.51 -4.61 3.79
CA LEU A 132 9.95 -4.34 3.80
C LEU A 132 10.58 -4.75 5.13
N ARG A 133 9.97 -4.38 6.26
CA ARG A 133 10.43 -4.79 7.59
C ARG A 133 10.51 -6.32 7.68
N ASN A 134 9.50 -7.02 7.16
CA ASN A 134 9.46 -8.47 7.16
C ASN A 134 10.49 -9.12 6.24
N ILE A 135 11.04 -8.43 5.24
CA ILE A 135 12.17 -8.93 4.44
C ILE A 135 13.49 -8.66 5.16
N CYS A 136 13.64 -7.45 5.73
CA CYS A 136 14.90 -7.01 6.32
C CYS A 136 15.19 -7.64 7.69
N LEU A 137 14.15 -7.91 8.48
CA LEU A 137 14.26 -8.36 9.85
C LEU A 137 13.58 -9.71 10.04
N ASP A 138 14.18 -10.53 10.90
CA ASP A 138 13.57 -11.74 11.40
C ASP A 138 12.41 -11.41 12.34
N PRO A 139 11.19 -11.90 12.06
CA PRO A 139 10.03 -11.60 12.92
C PRO A 139 10.16 -12.14 14.34
N SER A 140 10.95 -13.20 14.56
CA SER A 140 11.11 -13.87 15.84
C SER A 140 12.29 -13.32 16.66
N THR A 141 13.42 -13.04 16.00
CA THR A 141 14.65 -12.59 16.68
C THR A 141 14.92 -11.09 16.52
N GLY A 142 14.28 -10.42 15.57
CA GLY A 142 14.59 -9.04 15.18
C GLY A 142 15.94 -8.89 14.45
N GLY A 143 16.65 -10.00 14.21
CA GLY A 143 17.95 -10.00 13.55
C GLY A 143 17.86 -9.61 12.07
N LYS A 144 18.94 -9.00 11.56
CA LYS A 144 19.10 -8.67 10.15
C LYS A 144 19.05 -9.94 9.28
N GLN A 145 18.26 -9.94 8.21
CA GLN A 145 18.16 -11.06 7.26
C GLN A 145 18.79 -10.79 5.88
N VAL A 146 18.95 -9.51 5.50
CA VAL A 146 19.50 -9.14 4.20
C VAL A 146 20.59 -8.10 4.36
N ASP A 147 21.67 -8.23 3.58
CA ASP A 147 22.79 -7.28 3.59
C ASP A 147 22.62 -6.12 2.61
N MET A 148 21.82 -6.32 1.57
CA MET A 148 21.63 -5.37 0.48
C MET A 148 20.18 -5.37 0.02
N LEU A 149 19.69 -4.19 -0.37
CA LEU A 149 18.43 -4.00 -1.06
C LEU A 149 18.72 -3.49 -2.48
N VAL A 150 18.09 -4.11 -3.47
CA VAL A 150 18.18 -3.71 -4.87
C VAL A 150 16.78 -3.38 -5.36
N GLU A 151 16.55 -2.14 -5.77
CA GLU A 151 15.30 -1.71 -6.39
C GLU A 151 15.32 -2.04 -7.89
N VAL A 152 14.33 -2.81 -8.34
CA VAL A 152 14.17 -3.16 -9.76
C VAL A 152 13.01 -2.35 -10.32
N GLY A 153 13.32 -1.31 -11.09
CA GLY A 153 12.35 -0.42 -11.71
C GLY A 153 13.01 0.63 -12.59
N PRO A 154 12.23 1.43 -13.34
CA PRO A 154 12.76 2.46 -14.22
C PRO A 154 13.39 3.65 -13.46
N HIS A 155 13.04 3.84 -12.18
CA HIS A 155 13.53 4.91 -11.30
C HIS A 155 13.59 4.42 -9.84
N GLY A 156 14.42 5.06 -9.01
CA GLY A 156 14.51 4.78 -7.57
C GLY A 156 13.38 5.43 -6.77
N THR A 157 12.19 4.82 -6.82
CA THR A 157 10.96 5.34 -6.19
C THR A 157 10.80 4.84 -4.76
N LEU A 158 11.34 3.67 -4.45
CA LEU A 158 11.20 3.00 -3.15
C LEU A 158 12.33 3.31 -2.17
N ALA A 159 13.43 3.90 -2.65
CA ALA A 159 14.60 4.25 -1.83
C ALA A 159 14.41 5.49 -0.93
N GLY A 160 13.26 6.18 -1.02
CA GLY A 160 12.99 7.49 -0.38
C GLY A 160 12.13 7.45 0.87
#